data_AF-A0A972I3Z5-F1
#
_entry.id   AF-A0A972I3Z5-F1
#
_cell.length_a   1.000
_cell.length_b   1.000
_cell.length_c   1.000
_cell.angle_alpha   90.00
_cell.angle_beta   90.00
_cell.angle_gamma   90.00
#
_symmetry.space_group_name_H-M   'P 1'
#
loop_
_entity.id
_entity.type
_entity.pdbx_description
1 polymer ?
#
loop_
_entity_poly.entity_id
_entity_poly.type
_entity_poly.pdbx_seq_one_letter_code
_entity_poly.pdbx_strand_id
1 'polypeptide(L)' 'MIRKFTNFLTSLRFGVILFLIIATYSIIGTIVPQGLASEHYLNLYPTFGRIMVILQFDNIYNSIIFRTIVAIFIIIF' A
#
# COMPACT_ATOMS: atom_id res chain seq x y z
N MET A 1 19.64 -0.83 21.29
CA MET A 1 18.38 -1.28 20.65
C MET A 1 18.20 -0.66 19.27
N ILE A 2 18.31 0.68 19.14
CA ILE A 2 18.16 1.43 17.87
C ILE A 2 19.03 0.86 16.73
N ARG A 3 20.31 0.59 16.99
CA ARG A 3 21.25 0.08 15.97
C ARG A 3 20.88 -1.30 15.39
N LYS A 4 20.22 -2.17 16.17
CA LYS A 4 19.74 -3.48 15.67
C LYS A 4 18.49 -3.31 14.80
N PHE A 5 17.62 -2.38 15.18
CA PHE A 5 16.39 -2.05 14.45
C PHE A 5 16.70 -1.39 13.10
N THR A 6 17.64 -0.43 13.07
CA THR A 6 18.10 0.19 11.82
C THR A 6 18.76 -0.82 10.90
N ASN A 7 19.60 -1.73 11.42
CA ASN A 7 20.23 -2.77 10.60
C ASN A 7 19.21 -3.74 9.98
N PHE A 8 18.09 -4.00 10.68
CA PHE A 8 17.00 -4.80 10.12
C PHE A 8 16.26 -4.05 9.02
N LEU A 9 15.92 -2.78 9.27
CA LEU A 9 15.26 -1.92 8.29
C LEU A 9 16.10 -1.73 7.02
N THR A 10 17.42 -1.58 7.12
CA THR A 10 18.31 -1.45 5.94
C THR A 10 18.74 -2.80 5.36
N SER A 11 18.12 -3.91 5.75
CA SER A 11 18.49 -5.22 5.22
C SER A 11 17.89 -5.46 3.83
N LEU A 12 18.66 -6.08 2.93
CA LEU A 12 18.16 -6.43 1.58
C LEU A 12 16.83 -7.19 1.62
N ARG A 13 16.66 -8.09 2.60
CA ARG A 13 15.41 -8.84 2.80
C ARG A 13 14.22 -7.92 3.06
N PHE A 14 14.39 -6.89 3.89
CA PHE A 14 13.33 -5.92 4.15
C PHE A 14 13.01 -5.07 2.93
N GLY A 15 14.04 -4.63 2.18
CA GLY A 15 13.86 -3.90 0.92
C GLY A 15 13.06 -4.70 -0.11
N VAL A 16 13.38 -5.98 -0.29
CA VAL A 16 12.62 -6.88 -1.18
C VAL A 16 11.17 -7.02 -0.73
N ILE A 17 10.91 -7.16 0.57
CA ILE A 17 9.54 -7.22 1.11
C ILE A 17 8.76 -5.93 0.79
N LEU A 18 9.35 -4.76 1.04
CA LEU A 18 8.72 -3.48 0.71
C LEU A 18 8.43 -3.35 -0.78
N PHE A 19 9.39 -3.72 -1.63
CA PHE A 19 9.21 -3.69 -3.08
C PHE A 19 8.04 -4.58 -3.53
N LEU A 20 7.92 -5.78 -2.98
CA LEU A 20 6.80 -6.68 -3.27
C LEU A 20 5.44 -6.11 -2.79
N ILE A 21 5.42 -5.42 -1.65
CA ILE A 21 4.22 -4.74 -1.15
C ILE A 21 3.81 -3.61 -2.11
N ILE A 22 4.76 -2.78 -2.55
CA ILE A 22 4.52 -1.69 -3.51
C ILE A 22 4.00 -2.24 -4.84
N ALA A 23 4.62 -3.31 -5.34
CA ALA A 23 4.20 -3.96 -6.58
C ALA A 23 2.77 -4.51 -6.46
N THR A 24 2.45 -5.18 -5.35
CA THR A 24 1.11 -5.71 -5.08
C THR A 24 0.07 -4.59 -5.03
N TYR A 25 0.33 -3.51 -4.30
CA TYR A 25 -0.56 -2.34 -4.27
C TYR A 25 -0.78 -1.75 -5.66
N SER A 26 0.28 -1.63 -6.47
CA SER A 26 0.20 -1.08 -7.82
C SER A 26 -0.65 -1.95 -8.76
N ILE A 27 -0.53 -3.28 -8.63
CA ILE A 27 -1.38 -4.24 -9.37
C ILE A 27 -2.84 -4.08 -8.95
N ILE A 28 -3.12 -4.00 -7.64
CA ILE A 28 -4.49 -3.78 -7.14
C ILE A 28 -5.07 -2.49 -7.73
N GLY A 29 -4.31 -1.40 -7.75
CA GLY A 29 -4.77 -0.10 -8.27
C GLY A 29 -5.01 -0.09 -9.78
N THR A 30 -4.49 -1.09 -10.50
CA THR A 30 -4.74 -1.29 -11.93
C THR A 30 -6.02 -2.08 -12.15
N ILE A 31 -6.34 -3.04 -11.28
CA ILE A 31 -7.53 -3.90 -11.38
C ILE A 31 -8.77 -3.20 -10.83
N VAL A 32 -8.62 -2.43 -9.74
CA VAL A 32 -9.71 -1.76 -9.04
C VAL A 32 -10.00 -0.42 -9.72
N PRO A 33 -11.26 -0.11 -10.09
CA PRO A 33 -11.63 1.22 -10.57
C PRO A 33 -11.18 2.29 -9.59
N GLN A 34 -10.54 3.36 -10.06
CA GLN A 34 -10.01 4.43 -9.21
C GLN A 34 -10.93 5.65 -9.21
N GLY A 35 -10.99 6.37 -8.08
CA GLY A 35 -11.63 7.67 -7.96
C GLY A 35 -13.16 7.66 -7.91
N LEU A 36 -13.79 6.51 -7.65
CA LEU A 36 -15.24 6.46 -7.42
C LEU A 36 -15.59 6.86 -5.99
N ALA A 37 -16.86 7.18 -5.74
CA ALA A 37 -17.35 7.40 -4.39
C ALA A 37 -17.28 6.09 -3.56
N SER A 38 -16.98 6.20 -2.27
CA SER A 38 -16.87 5.04 -1.36
C SER A 38 -18.11 4.12 -1.39
N GLU A 39 -19.30 4.71 -1.53
CA GLU A 39 -20.58 4.01 -1.64
C GLU A 39 -20.64 3.06 -2.84
N HIS A 40 -20.00 3.41 -3.96
CA HIS A 40 -19.92 2.53 -5.12
C HIS A 40 -19.16 1.26 -4.78
N TYR A 41 -18.03 1.34 -4.07
CA TYR A 41 -17.27 0.15 -3.68
C TYR A 41 -18.04 -0.73 -2.69
N LEU A 42 -18.81 -0.14 -1.78
CA LEU A 42 -19.66 -0.90 -0.85
C LEU A 42 -20.77 -1.67 -1.58
N ASN A 43 -21.30 -1.10 -2.67
CA ASN A 43 -22.34 -1.74 -3.50
C ASN A 43 -21.76 -2.77 -4.48
N LEU A 44 -20.65 -2.46 -5.15
CA LEU A 44 -19.97 -3.34 -6.11
C LEU A 44 -19.29 -4.52 -5.42
N TYR A 45 -18.79 -4.32 -4.19
CA TYR A 45 -18.07 -5.32 -3.43
C TYR A 45 -18.67 -5.44 -2.02
N PRO A 46 -19.78 -6.17 -1.84
CA PRO A 46 -20.47 -6.25 -0.55
C PRO A 46 -19.59 -6.78 0.59
N THR A 47 -18.69 -7.71 0.28
CA THR A 47 -17.78 -8.32 1.26
C THR A 47 -16.49 -7.52 1.44
N PHE A 48 -15.92 -7.01 0.34
CA PHE A 48 -14.56 -6.43 0.34
C PHE A 48 -14.54 -4.90 0.26
N GLY A 49 -15.65 -4.25 -0.12
CA GLY A 49 -15.71 -2.82 -0.37
C GLY A 49 -15.30 -1.99 0.85
N ARG A 50 -15.67 -2.45 2.05
CA ARG A 50 -15.24 -1.80 3.28
C ARG A 50 -13.72 -1.87 3.48
N ILE A 51 -13.11 -3.02 3.18
CA ILE A 51 -11.65 -3.20 3.23
C ILE A 51 -10.97 -2.33 2.17
N MET A 52 -11.54 -2.26 0.97
CA MET A 52 -11.01 -1.45 -0.13
C MET A 52 -10.96 0.03 0.26
N VAL A 53 -12.02 0.56 0.85
CA VAL A 53 -12.07 1.97 1.29
C VAL A 53 -11.11 2.21 2.47
N ILE A 54 -11.02 1.30 3.45
CA ILE A 54 -10.10 1.44 4.59
C ILE A 54 -8.64 1.42 4.15
N LEU A 55 -8.29 0.53 3.20
CA LEU A 55 -6.96 0.43 2.63
C LEU A 55 -6.71 1.44 1.51
N GLN A 56 -7.68 2.30 1.22
CA GLN A 56 -7.63 3.34 0.19
C GLN A 56 -7.31 2.78 -1.22
N PHE A 57 -7.82 1.59 -1.52
CA PHE A 57 -7.68 0.95 -2.83
C PHE A 57 -8.45 1.67 -3.94
N ASP A 58 -9.39 2.54 -3.57
CA ASP A 58 -10.10 3.45 -4.47
C ASP A 58 -9.21 4.59 -4.99
N ASN A 59 -8.09 4.90 -4.34
CA ASN A 59 -7.20 5.98 -4.72
C ASN A 59 -5.74 5.69 -4.33
N ILE A 60 -5.18 4.60 -4.85
CA ILE A 60 -3.93 4.01 -4.33
C ILE A 60 -2.76 4.98 -4.41
N TYR A 61 -2.51 5.59 -5.56
CA TYR A 61 -1.33 6.45 -5.75
C TYR A 61 -1.37 7.74 -4.93
N ASN A 62 -2.56 8.16 -4.47
CA ASN A 62 -2.71 9.28 -3.55
C ASN A 62 -2.95 8.86 -2.09
N SER A 63 -3.11 7.56 -1.82
CA SER A 63 -3.32 7.05 -0.48
C SER A 63 -2.14 7.36 0.44
N ILE A 64 -2.44 7.63 1.71
CA ILE A 64 -1.38 7.86 2.69
C ILE A 64 -0.58 6.58 2.94
N ILE A 65 -1.25 5.43 2.84
CA ILE A 65 -0.63 4.11 3.01
C ILE A 65 0.43 3.87 1.94
N PHE A 66 0.07 3.98 0.66
CA PHE A 66 1.01 3.75 -0.44
C PHE A 66 2.18 4.74 -0.40
N ARG A 67 1.88 6.04 -0.23
CA ARG A 67 2.92 7.08 -0.15
C ARG A 67 3.87 6.87 1.02
N THR A 68 3.37 6.42 2.17
CA THR A 68 4.21 6.11 3.34
C THR A 68 5.12 4.92 3.05
N ILE A 69 4.60 3.84 2.46
CA ILE A 69 5.41 2.66 2.11
C ILE A 69 6.51 3.03 1.10
N VAL A 70 6.17 3.80 0.07
CA VAL A 70 7.14 4.28 -0.94
C VAL A 70 8.19 5.20 -0.30
N ALA A 71 7.77 6.14 0.56
CA ALA A 71 8.70 7.03 1.25
C ALA A 71 9.67 6.24 2.15
N ILE A 72 9.17 5.24 2.89
CA ILE A 72 9.99 4.35 3.69
C ILE A 72 11.01 3.60 2.81
N PHE A 73 10.57 3.08 1.66
CA PHE A 73 11.47 2.41 0.72
C PHE A 73 12.59 3.33 0.24
N ILE A 74 12.25 4.54 -0.24
CA ILE A 74 13.22 5.52 -0.77
C ILE A 74 14.19 6.04 0.30
N ILE A 75 13.73 6.24 1.55
CA ILE A 75 14.60 6.77 2.62
C ILE A 75 15.61 5.72 3.08
N ILE A 76 15.27 4.43 2.97
CA ILE A 76 16.05 3.33 3.54
C ILE A 76 16.96 2.65 2.50
N PHE A 77 16.56 2.64 1.22
CA PHE A 77 17.26 1.96 0.10
C PHE A 77 17.48 2.90 -1.08
#